data_AF-A0A124G4U6-F1
#
_entry.id   AF-A0A124G4U6-F1
#
_cell.length_a   1.000
_cell.length_b   1.000
_cell.length_c   1.000
_cell.angle_alpha   90.00
_cell.angle_beta   90.00
_cell.angle_gamma   90.00
#
_symmetry.space_group_name_H-M   'P 1'
#
loop_
_entity.id
_entity.type
_entity.pdbx_description
1 polymer ?
#
loop_
_entity_poly.entity_id
_entity_poly.type
_entity_poly.pdbx_seq_one_letter_code
_entity_poly.pdbx_strand_id
1 'polypeptide(L)'
;EAPIELVLDVADRGRLPVVNFSAGGIATPADAALMMQLGADGVFVGSGIFKSENPEKMAKAIVETVHHFNDPKVIAEVSRGLGDAMPGIDVHTLTPDERLQTRGW
;
A
#
# COMPACT_ATOMS: atom_id res chain seq x y z
N GLU A 1 -1.38 6.23 -24.58
CA GLU A 1 -2.83 6.52 -24.71
C GLU A 1 -3.64 5.30 -24.23
N ALA A 2 -4.88 5.48 -23.76
CA ALA A 2 -5.74 4.38 -23.29
C ALA A 2 -6.90 4.11 -24.29
N PRO A 3 -7.30 2.84 -24.53
CA PRO A 3 -8.40 2.51 -25.43
C PRO A 3 -9.75 3.11 -25.00
N ILE A 4 -10.48 3.73 -25.94
CA ILE A 4 -11.76 4.41 -25.65
C ILE A 4 -12.80 3.48 -25.03
N GLU A 5 -12.88 2.23 -25.49
CA GLU A 5 -13.82 1.23 -24.96
C GLU A 5 -13.57 0.96 -23.47
N LEU A 6 -12.31 0.88 -23.05
CA LEU A 6 -11.95 0.72 -21.64
C LEU A 6 -12.28 1.96 -20.81
N VAL A 7 -12.10 3.16 -21.37
CA VAL A 7 -12.46 4.41 -20.68
C VAL A 7 -13.96 4.49 -20.45
N LEU A 8 -14.77 4.11 -21.45
CA LEU A 8 -16.23 4.08 -21.32
C LEU A 8 -16.69 3.05 -20.29
N ASP A 9 -16.09 1.85 -20.27
CA ASP A 9 -16.38 0.81 -19.29
C ASP A 9 -16.01 1.24 -17.86
N VAL A 10 -14.88 1.93 -17.66
CA VAL A 10 -14.49 2.50 -16.36
C VAL A 10 -15.48 3.59 -15.91
N ALA A 11 -15.93 4.44 -16.83
CA ALA A 11 -16.90 5.49 -16.53
C ALA A 11 -18.26 4.93 -16.11
N ASP A 12 -18.72 3.85 -16.74
CA ASP A 12 -19.96 3.15 -16.39
C ASP A 12 -19.85 2.42 -15.03
N ARG A 13 -18.71 1.74 -14.78
CA ARG A 13 -18.47 1.00 -13.53
C ARG A 13 -18.14 1.87 -12.32
N GLY A 14 -17.59 3.06 -12.54
CA GLY A 14 -17.01 3.91 -11.49
C GLY A 14 -15.70 3.39 -10.89
N ARG A 15 -15.08 2.36 -11.48
CA ARG A 15 -13.80 1.76 -11.07
C ARG A 15 -13.17 0.95 -12.21
N LEU A 16 -11.90 0.54 -12.03
CA LEU A 16 -11.20 -0.32 -12.98
C LEU A 16 -11.90 -1.70 -13.13
N PRO A 17 -11.90 -2.32 -14.33
CA PRO A 17 -12.48 -3.65 -14.57
C PRO A 17 -11.60 -4.79 -14.04
N VAL A 18 -10.59 -4.47 -13.24
CA VAL A 18 -9.64 -5.40 -12.63
C VAL A 18 -9.43 -5.03 -11.17
N VAL A 19 -8.85 -5.96 -10.43
CA VAL A 19 -8.42 -5.75 -9.04
C VAL A 19 -7.26 -4.74 -9.02
N ASN A 20 -7.35 -3.73 -8.16
CA ASN A 20 -6.40 -2.62 -8.06
C ASN A 20 -5.73 -2.59 -6.67
N PHE A 21 -4.51 -3.13 -6.59
CA PHE A 21 -3.73 -3.14 -5.35
C PHE A 21 -2.83 -1.91 -5.26
N SER A 22 -2.64 -1.42 -4.04
CA SER A 22 -1.62 -0.40 -3.74
C SER A 22 -0.27 -1.04 -3.47
N ALA A 23 0.79 -0.48 -4.03
CA ALA A 23 2.14 -1.05 -3.91
C ALA A 23 3.20 0.06 -3.80
N GLY A 24 4.25 -0.22 -3.02
CA GLY A 24 5.38 0.69 -2.82
C GLY A 24 5.18 1.64 -1.64
N GLY A 25 6.22 1.80 -0.83
CA GLY A 25 6.23 2.76 0.29
C GLY A 25 5.44 2.36 1.55
N ILE A 26 4.66 1.26 1.52
CA ILE A 26 3.92 0.77 2.69
C ILE A 26 4.90 0.20 3.72
N ALA A 27 5.10 0.90 4.83
CA ALA A 27 6.07 0.55 5.88
C ALA A 27 5.40 0.25 7.22
N THR A 28 4.16 0.70 7.43
CA THR A 28 3.43 0.57 8.69
C THR A 28 2.00 0.05 8.50
N PRO A 29 1.37 -0.48 9.57
CA PRO A 29 -0.06 -0.74 9.60
C PRO A 29 -0.92 0.45 9.15
N ALA A 30 -0.58 1.66 9.59
CA ALA A 30 -1.33 2.86 9.26
C ALA A 30 -1.31 3.16 7.75
N ASP A 31 -0.17 2.95 7.08
CA ASP A 31 -0.07 3.09 5.62
C ASP A 31 -0.97 2.10 4.90
N ALA A 32 -0.97 0.84 5.35
CA ALA A 32 -1.82 -0.20 4.77
C ALA A 32 -3.31 0.13 4.96
N ALA A 33 -3.70 0.57 6.17
CA ALA A 33 -5.06 1.00 6.44
C ALA A 33 -5.47 2.18 5.55
N LEU A 34 -4.61 3.18 5.42
CA LEU A 34 -4.85 4.35 4.57
C LEU A 34 -5.12 3.93 3.13
N MET A 35 -4.32 3.01 2.56
CA MET A 35 -4.54 2.57 1.18
C MET A 35 -5.87 1.84 1.00
N MET A 36 -6.27 1.01 1.96
CA MET A 36 -7.59 0.37 1.93
C MET A 36 -8.73 1.39 2.07
N GLN A 37 -8.59 2.40 2.94
CA GLN A 37 -9.56 3.50 3.09
C GLN A 37 -9.69 4.36 1.84
N LEU A 38 -8.60 4.50 1.05
CA LEU A 38 -8.61 5.17 -0.25
C LEU A 38 -9.22 4.33 -1.38
N GLY A 39 -9.69 3.11 -1.10
CA GLY A 39 -10.42 2.26 -2.04
C GLY A 39 -9.57 1.23 -2.77
N ALA A 40 -8.36 0.93 -2.29
CA ALA A 40 -7.58 -0.19 -2.81
C ALA A 40 -8.26 -1.53 -2.50
N ASP A 41 -8.14 -2.49 -3.41
CA ASP A 41 -8.65 -3.86 -3.19
C ASP A 41 -7.69 -4.72 -2.36
N GLY A 42 -6.49 -4.21 -2.10
CA GLY A 42 -5.43 -4.88 -1.36
C GLY A 42 -4.11 -4.10 -1.40
N VAL A 43 -3.10 -4.61 -0.69
CA VAL A 43 -1.78 -3.99 -0.61
C VAL A 43 -0.67 -5.00 -0.92
N PHE A 44 0.39 -4.54 -1.60
CA PHE A 44 1.64 -5.26 -1.77
C PHE A 44 2.72 -4.66 -0.87
N VAL A 45 3.25 -5.49 0.03
CA VAL A 45 4.29 -5.08 0.98
C VAL A 45 5.50 -5.99 0.84
N GLY A 46 6.64 -5.42 0.46
CA GLY A 46 7.92 -6.12 0.37
C GLY A 46 8.88 -5.63 1.44
N SER A 47 9.63 -4.58 1.12
CA SER A 47 10.66 -4.03 1.99
C SER A 47 10.14 -3.51 3.33
N GLY A 48 8.89 -3.02 3.39
CA GLY A 48 8.26 -2.59 4.65
C GLY A 48 8.19 -3.71 5.71
N ILE A 49 8.08 -4.97 5.28
CA ILE A 49 8.13 -6.14 6.18
C ILE A 49 9.59 -6.54 6.42
N PHE A 50 10.33 -6.88 5.35
CA PHE A 50 11.64 -7.53 5.49
C PHE A 50 12.79 -6.61 5.93
N LYS A 51 12.61 -5.30 5.86
CA LYS A 51 13.56 -4.30 6.39
C LYS A 51 13.09 -3.65 7.70
N SER A 52 11.99 -4.12 8.29
CA SER A 52 11.60 -3.73 9.66
C SER A 52 12.45 -4.46 10.70
N GLU A 53 12.45 -3.95 11.93
CA GLU A 53 13.15 -4.58 13.06
C GLU A 53 12.60 -5.98 13.36
N ASN A 54 11.27 -6.16 13.27
CA ASN A 54 10.59 -7.43 13.57
C ASN A 54 9.70 -7.89 12.39
N PRO A 55 10.27 -8.50 11.32
CA PRO A 55 9.53 -8.84 10.11
C PRO A 55 8.29 -9.72 10.33
N GLU A 56 8.37 -10.71 11.21
CA GLU A 56 7.23 -11.59 11.50
C GLU A 56 6.06 -10.82 12.15
N LYS A 57 6.36 -9.97 13.14
CA LYS A 57 5.34 -9.12 13.79
C LYS A 57 4.77 -8.11 12.80
N MET A 58 5.62 -7.46 12.02
CA MET A 58 5.19 -6.49 11.01
C MET A 58 4.27 -7.13 9.97
N ALA A 59 4.61 -8.32 9.47
CA ALA A 59 3.77 -9.06 8.52
C ALA A 59 2.39 -9.38 9.11
N LYS A 60 2.33 -9.90 10.33
CA LYS A 60 1.07 -10.19 11.04
C LYS A 60 0.24 -8.92 11.23
N ALA A 61 0.87 -7.82 11.65
CA ALA A 61 0.20 -6.54 11.86
C ALA A 61 -0.38 -5.95 10.57
N ILE A 62 0.37 -6.01 9.45
CA ILE A 62 -0.11 -5.58 8.13
C ILE A 62 -1.34 -6.40 7.70
N VAL A 63 -1.27 -7.73 7.81
CA VAL A 63 -2.40 -8.61 7.44
C VAL A 63 -3.63 -8.30 8.28
N GLU A 64 -3.48 -8.24 9.60
CA GLU A 64 -4.58 -7.93 10.52
C GLU A 64 -5.19 -6.56 10.25
N THR A 65 -4.36 -5.59 9.90
CA THR A 65 -4.79 -4.23 9.53
C THR A 65 -5.59 -4.21 8.24
N VAL A 66 -5.17 -4.94 7.21
CA VAL A 66 -5.91 -5.01 5.94
C VAL A 66 -7.29 -5.65 6.15
N HIS A 67 -7.43 -6.60 7.07
CA HIS A 67 -8.73 -7.17 7.43
C HIS A 67 -9.63 -6.19 8.21
N HIS A 68 -9.04 -5.29 9.01
CA HIS A 68 -9.75 -4.40 9.93
C HIS A 68 -9.45 -2.91 9.66
N PHE A 69 -9.24 -2.53 8.41
CA PHE A 69 -8.72 -1.20 8.03
C PHE A 69 -9.63 -0.02 8.40
N ASN A 70 -10.88 -0.30 8.76
CA ASN A 70 -11.86 0.69 9.23
C ASN A 70 -12.11 0.65 10.74
N ASP A 71 -11.42 -0.22 11.49
CA ASP A 71 -11.46 -0.24 12.96
C ASP A 71 -10.21 0.43 13.54
N PRO A 72 -10.30 1.72 13.97
CA PRO A 72 -9.16 2.43 14.52
C PRO A 72 -8.62 1.81 15.81
N LYS A 73 -9.42 1.04 16.56
CA LYS A 73 -8.96 0.37 17.77
C LYS A 73 -8.06 -0.81 17.43
N VAL A 74 -8.44 -1.62 16.43
CA VAL A 74 -7.62 -2.74 15.96
C VAL A 74 -6.31 -2.21 15.38
N ILE A 75 -6.36 -1.17 14.52
CA ILE A 75 -5.16 -0.55 13.95
C ILE A 75 -4.22 -0.05 15.05
N ALA A 76 -4.75 0.63 16.07
CA ALA A 76 -3.95 1.12 17.18
C ALA A 76 -3.34 -0.02 18.03
N GLU A 77 -4.04 -1.13 18.19
CA GLU A 77 -3.55 -2.30 18.93
C GLU A 77 -2.40 -3.00 18.19
N VAL A 78 -2.62 -3.36 16.92
CA VAL A 78 -1.63 -4.09 16.12
C VAL A 78 -0.39 -3.27 15.78
N SER A 79 -0.48 -1.93 15.91
CA SER A 79 0.66 -1.02 15.72
C SER A 79 1.61 -0.96 16.93
N ARG A 80 1.29 -1.61 18.05
CA ARG A 80 2.11 -1.56 19.27
C ARG A 80 3.26 -2.55 19.23
N GLY A 81 4.41 -2.13 19.77
CA GLY A 81 5.54 -3.02 20.03
C GLY A 81 6.08 -3.72 18.77
N LEU A 82 5.98 -3.06 17.61
CA LEU A 82 6.51 -3.53 16.33
C LEU A 82 8.00 -3.26 16.17
N GLY A 83 8.56 -2.32 16.94
CA GLY A 83 9.92 -1.82 16.74
C GLY A 83 10.01 -0.83 15.59
N ASP A 84 11.21 -0.60 15.10
CA ASP A 84 11.46 0.34 14.02
C ASP A 84 10.94 -0.20 12.67
N ALA A 85 10.24 0.68 11.95
CA ALA A 85 9.82 0.42 10.57
C ALA A 85 10.99 0.59 9.59
N MET A 86 10.79 0.19 8.34
CA MET A 86 11.77 0.44 7.28
C MET A 86 12.04 1.96 7.16
N PRO A 87 13.32 2.40 7.15
CA PRO A 87 13.66 3.78 6.87
C PRO A 87 13.21 4.21 5.46
N GLY A 88 12.53 5.35 5.37
CA GLY A 88 12.15 5.97 4.11
C GLY A 88 13.30 6.75 3.46
N ILE A 89 13.18 6.99 2.16
CA ILE A 89 14.02 7.95 1.43
C ILE A 89 13.10 9.12 1.07
N ASP A 90 13.56 10.35 1.32
CA ASP A 90 12.79 11.55 0.98
C ASP A 90 12.61 11.65 -0.55
N VAL A 91 11.36 11.73 -1.01
CA VAL A 91 10.99 11.87 -2.42
C VAL A 91 11.65 13.08 -3.10
N HIS A 92 11.96 14.14 -2.34
CA HIS A 92 12.63 15.32 -2.87
C HIS A 92 14.10 15.09 -3.20
N THR A 93 14.71 14.04 -2.62
CA THR A 93 16.10 13.65 -2.90
C THR A 93 16.23 12.67 -4.06
N LEU A 94 15.12 12.09 -4.52
CA LEU A 94 15.09 11.13 -5.62
C LEU A 94 15.34 11.82 -6.96
N THR A 95 16.27 11.26 -7.72
CA THR A 95 16.44 11.58 -9.14
C THR A 95 15.19 11.16 -9.93
N PRO A 96 14.93 11.72 -11.13
CA PRO A 96 13.76 11.37 -11.93
C PRO A 96 13.61 9.85 -12.16
N ASP A 97 14.73 9.15 -12.38
CA ASP A 97 14.76 7.71 -12.65
C ASP A 97 14.45 6.85 -11.40
N GLU A 98 14.53 7.41 -10.19
CA GLU A 98 14.28 6.72 -8.93
C GLU A 98 12.84 6.89 -8.42
N ARG A 99 12.07 7.85 -8.97
CA ARG A 99 10.73 8.20 -8.46
C ARG A 99 9.66 7.15 -8.75
N LEU A 100 9.64 6.64 -9.98
CA LEU A 100 8.63 5.70 -10.46
C LEU A 100 9.30 4.68 -11.38
N GLN A 101 9.09 3.40 -11.11
CA GLN A 101 9.45 2.37 -12.08
C GLN A 101 8.54 2.48 -13.30
N THR A 102 9.15 2.66 -14.47
CA THR A 102 8.44 2.54 -15.74
C THR A 102 8.27 1.05 -16.07
N ARG A 103 7.03 0.61 -16.24
CA ARG A 103 6.69 -0.71 -16.79
C ARG A 103 5.64 -0.52 -17.86
N GLY A 104 5.84 -1.15 -19.02
CA GLY A 104 4.96 -0.99 -20.17
C GLY A 104 5.61 -0.20 -21.30
N TRP A 105 4.78 0.41 -22.14
CA TRP A 105 5.07 0.91 -23.48
C TRP A 105 4.79 2.41 -23.49
#